data_AF-A0AAJ5QSA4-F1
#
_entry.id   AF-A0AAJ5QSA4-F1
#
_cell.length_a   1.000
_cell.length_b   1.000
_cell.length_c   1.000
_cell.angle_alpha   90.00
_cell.angle_beta   90.00
_cell.angle_gamma   90.00
#
_symmetry.space_group_name_H-M   'P 1'
#
loop_
_entity.id
_entity.type
_entity.pdbx_description
1 polymer ?
#
loop_
_entity_poly.entity_id
_entity_poly.type
_entity_poly.pdbx_seq_one_letter_code
_entity_poly.pdbx_strand_id
1 'polypeptide(L)'
;MKQVGEEQQEITGALNDRAVVDYLLQHPEFFIRNAALVEHMRVPHPVRGSISLVEWHMVRARNHINVLEENMMLLMEQATANESLFQRLLHLQTRLAAAESLDEMLNRFHRWAREIGLAGATVRLFPDSWRLGAPSKFTHLALSRQAFEPIRIQRLGQARHYLGPLHGPELLVVLPEAKAIGSVAMSLLGGDDAPGVMLFSSRDAQHYQQGQGTQLLQEIALMLPGLLERWVERA
;
A
#
# COMPACT_ATOMS: atom_id res chain seq x y z
N MET A 1 3.39 -28.81 -82.80
CA MET A 1 2.28 -29.37 -82.00
C MET A 1 2.83 -30.59 -81.28
N LYS A 2 3.17 -30.45 -79.99
CA LYS A 2 2.43 -30.98 -78.83
C LYS A 2 2.24 -32.50 -78.89
N GLN A 3 3.03 -33.21 -78.08
CA GLN A 3 2.49 -34.05 -77.01
C GLN A 3 3.59 -34.24 -75.95
N VAL A 4 3.42 -33.51 -74.85
CA VAL A 4 4.21 -33.60 -73.63
C VAL A 4 3.70 -34.83 -72.88
N GLY A 5 4.64 -35.64 -72.39
CA GLY A 5 4.35 -36.84 -71.62
C GLY A 5 3.67 -36.51 -70.29
N GLU A 6 2.67 -37.31 -69.97
CA GLU A 6 2.17 -37.50 -68.61
C GLU A 6 2.48 -38.95 -68.24
N GLU A 7 3.71 -39.20 -67.78
CA GLU A 7 3.95 -40.31 -66.89
C GLU A 7 3.55 -39.84 -65.50
N GLN A 8 2.33 -40.20 -65.10
CA GLN A 8 1.91 -40.27 -63.71
C GLN A 8 2.82 -41.29 -63.01
N GLN A 9 3.92 -40.82 -62.43
CA GLN A 9 4.66 -41.62 -61.47
C GLN A 9 3.89 -41.55 -60.14
N GLU A 10 2.98 -42.50 -59.96
CA GLU A 10 2.55 -42.97 -58.65
C GLU A 10 3.80 -43.38 -57.86
N ILE A 11 4.31 -42.47 -57.03
CA ILE A 11 5.30 -42.81 -56.01
C ILE A 11 4.52 -43.40 -54.84
N THR A 12 4.02 -44.62 -55.00
CA THR A 12 3.74 -45.51 -53.85
C THR A 12 5.05 -46.13 -53.37
N GLY A 13 6.02 -45.28 -53.06
CA GLY A 13 7.19 -45.62 -52.25
C GLY A 13 6.85 -45.22 -50.83
N ALA A 14 7.00 -46.12 -49.87
CA ALA A 14 6.87 -45.77 -48.46
C ALA A 14 7.74 -44.54 -48.18
N LEU A 15 7.10 -43.38 -47.91
CA LEU A 15 7.81 -42.16 -47.56
C LEU A 15 8.65 -42.48 -46.33
N ASN A 16 9.97 -42.40 -46.51
CA ASN A 16 10.91 -42.56 -45.41
C ASN A 16 10.90 -41.27 -44.58
N ASP A 17 10.98 -41.38 -43.26
CA ASP A 17 10.95 -40.25 -42.31
C ASP A 17 11.90 -39.12 -42.72
N ARG A 18 13.07 -39.48 -43.26
CA ARG A 18 14.08 -38.52 -43.71
C ARG A 18 13.59 -37.63 -44.85
N ALA A 19 12.85 -38.21 -45.81
CA ALA A 19 12.27 -37.46 -46.92
C ALA A 19 11.15 -36.51 -46.44
N VAL A 20 10.39 -36.93 -45.43
CA VAL A 20 9.35 -36.08 -44.81
C VAL A 20 9.99 -34.90 -44.07
N VAL A 21 11.06 -35.14 -43.32
CA VAL A 21 11.80 -34.09 -42.60
C VAL A 21 12.42 -33.08 -43.57
N ASP A 22 13.10 -33.55 -44.61
CA ASP A 22 13.73 -32.68 -45.61
C ASP A 22 12.68 -31.81 -46.32
N TYR A 23 11.51 -32.38 -46.62
CA TYR A 23 10.39 -31.65 -47.21
C TYR A 23 9.84 -30.55 -46.28
N LEU A 24 9.63 -30.85 -44.99
CA LEU A 24 9.10 -29.86 -44.03
C LEU A 24 10.09 -28.72 -43.79
N LEU A 25 11.40 -29.00 -43.77
CA LEU A 25 12.45 -27.98 -43.64
C LEU A 25 12.51 -27.06 -44.85
N GLN A 26 12.33 -27.60 -46.05
CA GLN A 26 12.30 -26.81 -47.29
C GLN A 26 11.00 -26.01 -47.46
N HIS A 27 9.95 -26.36 -46.70
CA HIS A 27 8.64 -25.73 -46.78
C HIS A 27 8.08 -25.36 -45.39
N PRO A 28 8.67 -24.34 -44.70
CA PRO A 28 8.25 -23.94 -43.35
C PRO A 28 6.77 -23.52 -43.25
N GLU A 29 6.22 -22.98 -44.34
CA GLU A 29 4.81 -22.56 -44.44
C GLU A 29 3.81 -23.73 -44.54
N PHE A 30 4.29 -24.97 -44.59
CA PHE A 30 3.46 -26.16 -44.80
C PHE A 30 2.32 -26.28 -43.77
N PHE A 31 2.60 -25.99 -42.49
CA PHE A 31 1.60 -26.07 -41.42
C PHE A 31 0.54 -24.98 -41.50
N ILE A 32 0.88 -23.81 -42.05
CA ILE A 32 -0.07 -22.72 -42.26
C ILE A 32 -1.01 -23.07 -43.41
N ARG A 33 -0.47 -23.55 -44.54
CA ARG A 33 -1.28 -23.93 -45.71
C ARG A 33 -2.24 -25.09 -45.45
N ASN A 34 -1.90 -25.96 -44.51
CA ASN A 34 -2.66 -27.16 -44.18
C ASN A 34 -3.29 -27.12 -42.78
N ALA A 35 -3.49 -25.93 -42.20
CA ALA A 35 -3.93 -25.76 -40.82
C ALA A 35 -5.17 -26.58 -40.45
N ALA A 36 -6.20 -26.60 -41.32
CA ALA A 36 -7.41 -27.39 -41.11
C ALA A 36 -7.16 -28.91 -41.06
N LEU A 37 -6.15 -29.41 -41.78
CA LEU A 37 -5.78 -30.83 -41.76
C LEU A 37 -4.86 -31.16 -40.58
N VAL A 38 -4.04 -30.20 -40.15
CA VAL A 38 -3.19 -30.32 -38.96
C VAL A 38 -4.03 -30.46 -37.68
N GLU A 39 -5.18 -29.78 -37.58
CA GLU A 39 -6.13 -29.96 -36.45
C GLU A 39 -6.65 -31.40 -36.31
N HIS A 40 -6.73 -32.13 -37.42
CA HIS A 40 -7.16 -33.52 -37.43
C HIS A 40 -6.01 -34.52 -37.24
N MET A 41 -4.75 -34.05 -37.28
CA MET A 41 -3.57 -34.87 -37.01
C MET A 41 -3.32 -34.98 -35.50
N ARG A 42 -3.44 -36.20 -34.97
CA ARG A 42 -2.91 -36.53 -33.64
C ARG A 42 -1.47 -36.98 -33.76
N VAL A 43 -0.52 -36.12 -33.37
CA VAL A 43 0.88 -36.52 -33.20
C VAL A 43 0.95 -37.40 -31.94
N PRO A 44 1.20 -38.72 -32.07
CA PRO A 44 1.28 -39.60 -30.91
C PRO A 44 2.55 -39.25 -30.14
N HIS A 45 2.41 -38.77 -28.90
CA HIS A 45 3.57 -38.61 -28.05
C HIS A 45 4.10 -40.01 -27.70
N PRO A 46 5.41 -40.29 -27.87
CA PRO A 46 5.99 -41.59 -27.51
C PRO A 46 5.93 -41.91 -26.00
N VAL A 47 5.41 -41.00 -25.18
CA VAL A 47 5.31 -41.13 -23.73
C VAL A 47 3.97 -40.53 -23.29
N ARG A 48 3.05 -41.36 -22.81
CA ARG A 48 1.92 -40.86 -22.01
C ARG A 48 2.52 -40.18 -20.76
N GLY A 49 2.41 -38.86 -20.66
CA GLY A 49 2.76 -38.14 -19.42
C GLY A 49 3.83 -37.04 -19.52
N SER A 50 4.40 -36.71 -20.69
CA SER A 50 5.30 -35.55 -20.82
C SER A 50 4.64 -34.41 -21.62
N ILE A 51 4.58 -33.24 -21.00
CA ILE A 51 4.08 -31.98 -21.58
C ILE A 51 5.16 -31.46 -22.55
N SER A 52 4.77 -30.94 -23.73
CA SER A 52 5.71 -30.28 -24.65
C SER A 52 6.41 -29.12 -23.94
N LEU A 53 7.74 -29.00 -24.10
CA LEU A 53 8.51 -27.92 -23.46
C LEU A 53 7.92 -26.55 -23.80
N VAL A 54 7.43 -26.37 -25.04
CA VAL A 54 6.79 -25.13 -25.52
C VAL A 54 5.45 -24.90 -24.82
N GLU A 55 4.61 -25.94 -24.68
CA GLU A 55 3.34 -25.84 -23.96
C GLU A 55 3.58 -25.54 -22.48
N TRP A 56 4.57 -26.19 -21.85
CA TRP A 56 4.96 -25.93 -20.47
C TRP A 56 5.47 -24.49 -20.29
N HIS A 57 6.32 -24.00 -21.19
CA HIS A 57 6.77 -22.61 -21.19
C HIS A 57 5.61 -21.63 -21.39
N MET A 58 4.66 -21.92 -22.26
CA MET A 58 3.51 -21.06 -22.52
C MET A 58 2.54 -21.02 -21.33
N VAL A 59 2.26 -22.17 -20.70
CA VAL A 59 1.45 -22.23 -19.47
C VAL A 59 2.14 -21.47 -18.34
N ARG A 60 3.45 -21.64 -18.16
CA ARG A 60 4.22 -20.90 -17.15
C ARG A 60 4.24 -19.40 -17.42
N ALA A 61 4.39 -18.99 -18.68
CA ALA A 61 4.35 -17.59 -19.07
C ALA A 61 2.96 -16.96 -18.80
N ARG A 62 1.87 -17.66 -19.14
CA ARG A 62 0.50 -17.21 -18.81
C ARG A 62 0.28 -17.08 -17.30
N ASN A 63 0.71 -18.06 -16.52
CA ASN A 63 0.63 -17.96 -15.06
C ASN A 63 1.43 -16.78 -14.52
N HIS A 64 2.62 -16.52 -15.09
CA HIS A 64 3.44 -15.38 -14.69
C HIS A 64 2.78 -14.03 -15.05
N ILE A 65 2.19 -13.94 -16.24
CA ILE A 65 1.42 -12.76 -16.68
C ILE A 65 0.25 -12.52 -15.73
N ASN A 66 -0.54 -13.54 -15.40
CA ASN A 66 -1.68 -13.39 -14.49
C ASN A 66 -1.23 -12.88 -13.11
N VAL A 67 -0.16 -13.43 -12.55
CA VAL A 67 0.41 -12.96 -11.27
C VAL A 67 0.89 -11.51 -11.38
N LEU A 68 1.48 -11.11 -12.49
CA LEU A 68 1.90 -9.72 -12.72
C LEU A 68 0.70 -8.78 -12.82
N GLU A 69 -0.37 -9.18 -13.53
CA GLU A 69 -1.60 -8.41 -13.65
C GLU A 69 -2.30 -8.23 -12.29
N GLU A 70 -2.39 -9.28 -11.48
CA GLU A 70 -2.90 -9.22 -10.11
C GLU A 70 -2.09 -8.25 -9.24
N ASN A 71 -0.75 -8.33 -9.30
CA ASN A 71 0.13 -7.42 -8.57
C ASN A 71 -0.02 -5.96 -9.05
N MET A 72 -0.16 -5.73 -10.36
CA MET A 72 -0.40 -4.39 -10.90
C MET A 72 -1.74 -3.81 -10.42
N MET A 73 -2.79 -4.63 -10.40
CA MET A 73 -4.10 -4.23 -9.88
C MET A 73 -4.00 -3.81 -8.41
N LEU A 74 -3.32 -4.61 -7.58
CA LEU A 74 -3.11 -4.27 -6.17
C LEU A 74 -2.32 -2.96 -5.99
N LEU A 75 -1.27 -2.74 -6.78
CA LEU A 75 -0.49 -1.51 -6.75
C LEU A 75 -1.33 -0.29 -7.17
N MET A 76 -2.19 -0.43 -8.18
CA MET A 76 -3.09 0.63 -8.62
C MET A 76 -4.12 0.98 -7.53
N GLU A 77 -4.73 -0.03 -6.91
CA GLU A 77 -5.67 0.18 -5.79
C GLU A 77 -5.01 0.93 -4.63
N GLN A 78 -3.79 0.53 -4.25
CA GLN A 78 -3.02 1.21 -3.21
C GLN A 78 -2.66 2.65 -3.62
N ALA A 79 -2.28 2.89 -4.87
CA ALA A 79 -1.97 4.21 -5.37
C ALA A 79 -3.20 5.14 -5.31
N THR A 80 -4.37 4.66 -5.77
CA THR A 80 -5.62 5.42 -5.70
C THR A 80 -6.06 5.70 -4.26
N ALA A 81 -5.92 4.73 -3.36
CA ALA A 81 -6.20 4.92 -1.94
C ALA A 81 -5.28 5.98 -1.32
N ASN A 82 -3.98 5.92 -1.62
CA ASN A 82 -2.99 6.89 -1.14
C ASN A 82 -3.26 8.30 -1.70
N GLU A 83 -3.62 8.41 -2.97
CA GLU A 83 -3.98 9.69 -3.59
C GLU A 83 -5.21 10.31 -2.90
N SER A 84 -6.25 9.51 -2.63
CA SER A 84 -7.43 9.98 -1.91
C SER A 84 -7.08 10.46 -0.50
N LEU A 85 -6.23 9.73 0.23
CA LEU A 85 -5.76 10.14 1.54
C LEU A 85 -4.95 11.43 1.50
N PHE A 86 -4.11 11.61 0.49
CA PHE A 86 -3.33 12.84 0.30
C PHE A 86 -4.23 14.04 -0.01
N GLN A 87 -5.25 13.89 -0.85
CA GLN A 87 -6.24 14.96 -1.08
C GLN A 87 -6.98 15.35 0.20
N ARG A 88 -7.35 14.36 1.03
CA ARG A 88 -7.97 14.59 2.35
C ARG A 88 -7.04 15.35 3.30
N LEU A 89 -5.73 15.09 3.26
CA LEU A 89 -4.72 15.82 4.02
C LEU A 89 -4.65 17.29 3.59
N LEU A 90 -4.63 17.57 2.28
CA LEU A 90 -4.61 18.94 1.77
C LEU A 90 -5.85 19.73 2.22
N HIS A 91 -7.03 19.11 2.18
CA HIS A 91 -8.25 19.73 2.69
C HIS A 91 -8.22 19.93 4.22
N LEU A 92 -7.61 19.01 4.96
CA LEU A 92 -7.41 19.19 6.41
C LEU A 92 -6.57 20.45 6.69
N GLN A 93 -5.45 20.65 5.98
CA GLN A 93 -4.58 21.82 6.16
C GLN A 93 -5.38 23.13 6.07
N THR A 94 -6.17 23.31 5.00
CA THR A 94 -7.00 24.51 4.83
C THR A 94 -8.06 24.62 5.94
N ARG A 95 -8.67 23.51 6.35
CA ARG A 95 -9.66 23.47 7.43
C ARG A 95 -9.07 23.89 8.77
N LEU A 96 -7.87 23.43 9.12
CA LEU A 96 -7.22 23.78 10.38
C LEU A 96 -6.74 25.24 10.37
N ALA A 97 -6.19 25.71 9.24
CA ALA A 97 -5.74 27.09 9.09
C ALA A 97 -6.90 28.11 9.23
N ALA A 98 -8.08 27.75 8.75
CA ALA A 98 -9.29 28.58 8.83
C ALA A 98 -10.02 28.53 10.19
N ALA A 99 -9.43 27.94 11.24
CA ALA A 99 -10.00 27.97 12.58
C ALA A 99 -9.83 29.36 13.23
N GLU A 100 -10.79 29.77 14.03
CA GLU A 100 -10.81 31.06 14.74
C GLU A 100 -10.34 30.94 16.20
N SER A 101 -10.15 29.71 16.69
CA SER A 101 -9.56 29.42 18.00
C SER A 101 -8.85 28.07 18.03
N LEU A 102 -8.01 27.84 19.04
CA LEU A 102 -7.36 26.54 19.26
C LEU A 102 -8.38 25.43 19.51
N ASP A 103 -9.39 25.69 20.35
CA ASP A 103 -10.46 24.74 20.66
C ASP A 103 -11.19 24.32 19.36
N GLU A 104 -11.46 25.28 18.47
CA GLU A 104 -12.07 24.98 17.17
C GLU A 104 -11.13 24.19 16.26
N MET A 105 -9.84 24.54 16.20
CA MET A 105 -8.84 23.83 15.41
C MET A 105 -8.75 22.36 15.83
N LEU A 106 -8.63 22.10 17.14
CA LEU A 106 -8.58 20.74 17.70
C LEU A 106 -9.88 19.97 17.43
N ASN A 107 -11.04 20.63 17.54
CA ASN A 107 -12.32 20.02 17.19
C ASN A 107 -12.45 19.70 15.70
N ARG A 108 -11.92 20.54 14.80
CA ARG A 108 -11.86 20.26 13.36
C ARG A 108 -10.95 19.07 13.07
N PHE A 109 -9.78 18.99 13.74
CA PHE A 109 -8.86 17.86 13.63
C PHE A 109 -9.48 16.54 14.11
N HIS A 110 -10.11 16.56 15.29
CA HIS A 110 -10.79 15.39 15.84
C HIS A 110 -11.97 14.92 14.96
N ARG A 111 -12.78 15.86 14.45
CA ARG A 111 -13.90 15.52 13.55
C ARG A 111 -13.41 14.96 12.22
N TRP A 112 -12.37 15.53 11.63
CA TRP A 112 -11.78 15.00 10.39
C TRP A 112 -11.32 13.54 10.56
N ALA A 113 -10.68 13.21 11.68
CA ALA A 113 -10.32 11.82 11.97
C ALA A 113 -11.54 10.89 12.00
N ARG A 114 -12.65 11.35 12.58
CA ARG A 114 -13.91 10.60 12.59
C ARG A 114 -14.53 10.45 11.20
N GLU A 115 -14.43 11.48 10.35
CA GLU A 115 -14.91 11.46 8.96
C GLU A 115 -14.18 10.42 8.10
N ILE A 116 -12.92 10.09 8.43
CA ILE A 116 -12.14 9.04 7.76
C ILE A 116 -12.23 7.67 8.47
N GLY A 117 -13.18 7.50 9.40
CA GLY A 117 -13.49 6.22 10.03
C GLY A 117 -12.70 5.90 11.30
N LEU A 118 -11.92 6.84 11.83
CA LEU A 118 -11.17 6.66 13.07
C LEU A 118 -12.04 6.97 14.30
N ALA A 119 -11.61 6.52 15.47
CA ALA A 119 -12.26 6.86 16.73
C ALA A 119 -12.07 8.34 17.07
N GLY A 120 -10.91 8.91 16.70
CA GLY A 120 -10.62 10.33 16.86
C GLY A 120 -9.14 10.63 16.75
N ALA A 121 -8.83 11.93 16.78
CA ALA A 121 -7.47 12.44 16.89
C ALA A 121 -7.32 13.33 18.12
N THR A 122 -6.13 13.31 18.70
CA THR A 122 -5.78 14.07 19.92
C THR A 122 -4.37 14.61 19.80
N VAL A 123 -4.17 15.82 20.31
CA VAL A 123 -2.86 16.47 20.43
C VAL A 123 -2.54 16.64 21.91
N ARG A 124 -1.32 16.30 22.30
CA ARG A 124 -0.80 16.44 23.66
C ARG A 124 0.52 17.21 23.58
N LEU A 125 0.68 18.23 24.41
CA LEU A 125 1.79 19.18 24.34
C LEU A 125 2.65 19.09 25.59
N PHE A 126 3.97 19.20 25.42
CA PHE A 126 4.88 19.18 26.56
C PHE A 126 4.96 20.59 27.19
N PRO A 127 4.68 20.76 28.49
CA PRO A 127 4.70 22.07 29.16
C PRO A 127 6.06 22.77 29.20
N ASP A 128 7.15 22.04 28.95
CA ASP A 128 8.51 22.59 28.82
C ASP A 128 8.76 23.20 27.43
N SER A 129 7.89 22.94 26.45
CA SER A 129 7.96 23.51 25.10
C SER A 129 6.85 24.53 24.83
N TRP A 130 5.81 24.59 25.67
CA TRP A 130 4.63 25.44 25.48
C TRP A 130 4.14 26.09 26.77
N ARG A 131 3.71 27.35 26.67
CA ARG A 131 3.07 28.08 27.79
C ARG A 131 1.58 27.75 27.88
N LEU A 132 1.26 26.60 28.49
CA LEU A 132 -0.12 26.07 28.61
C LEU A 132 -0.89 26.53 29.85
N GLY A 133 -0.19 27.16 30.81
CA GLY A 133 -0.78 27.76 32.00
C GLY A 133 -1.24 29.20 31.77
N ALA A 134 -1.73 29.85 32.83
CA ALA A 134 -2.21 31.23 32.78
C ALA A 134 -1.18 32.16 32.08
N PRO A 135 -1.61 33.03 31.14
CA PRO A 135 -3.00 33.39 30.83
C PRO A 135 -3.74 32.41 29.90
N SER A 136 -3.09 31.35 29.41
CA SER A 136 -3.75 30.35 28.55
C SER A 136 -4.60 29.36 29.37
N LYS A 137 -5.66 28.82 28.75
CA LYS A 137 -6.63 27.87 29.36
C LYS A 137 -6.43 26.42 28.90
N PHE A 138 -5.26 26.10 28.35
CA PHE A 138 -5.02 24.85 27.60
C PHE A 138 -4.25 23.79 28.39
N THR A 139 -4.33 23.84 29.72
CA THR A 139 -3.70 22.86 30.62
C THR A 139 -4.16 21.42 30.37
N HIS A 140 -5.37 21.23 29.83
CA HIS A 140 -5.89 19.93 29.42
C HIS A 140 -5.08 19.27 28.29
N LEU A 141 -4.28 20.04 27.53
CA LEU A 141 -3.36 19.50 26.51
C LEU A 141 -2.03 19.04 27.08
N ALA A 142 -1.71 19.39 28.33
CA ALA A 142 -0.42 19.13 28.95
C ALA A 142 -0.15 17.64 29.12
N LEU A 143 1.00 17.19 28.63
CA LEU A 143 1.58 15.88 28.87
C LEU A 143 2.95 16.07 29.49
N SER A 144 3.19 15.48 30.66
CA SER A 144 4.53 15.52 31.26
C SER A 144 5.50 14.71 30.40
N ARG A 145 6.63 15.33 30.00
CA ARG A 145 7.70 14.64 29.27
C ARG A 145 8.23 13.45 30.08
N GLN A 146 8.36 13.60 31.40
CA GLN A 146 8.78 12.51 32.30
C GLN A 146 7.79 11.34 32.31
N ALA A 147 6.48 11.62 32.29
CA ALA A 147 5.47 10.56 32.25
C ALA A 147 5.40 9.87 30.88
N PHE A 148 5.72 10.59 29.80
CA PHE A 148 5.73 10.06 28.44
C PHE A 148 7.02 9.29 28.11
N GLU A 149 8.13 9.55 28.81
CA GLU A 149 9.44 8.98 28.48
C GLU A 149 9.47 7.44 28.43
N PRO A 150 8.82 6.69 29.34
CA PRO A 150 8.74 5.23 29.22
C PRO A 150 8.06 4.78 27.92
N ILE A 151 7.00 5.47 27.50
CA ILE A 151 6.28 5.19 26.25
C ILE A 151 7.16 5.52 25.04
N ARG A 152 7.88 6.65 25.10
CA ARG A 152 8.84 7.05 24.07
C ARG A 152 9.90 5.98 23.87
N ILE A 153 10.52 5.51 24.93
CA ILE A 153 11.58 4.49 24.87
C ILE A 153 11.02 3.14 24.38
N GLN A 154 9.91 2.67 24.94
CA GLN A 154 9.39 1.31 24.68
C GLN A 154 8.69 1.18 23.32
N ARG A 155 8.01 2.25 22.86
CA ARG A 155 7.18 2.19 21.64
C ARG A 155 7.83 2.87 20.45
N LEU A 156 8.45 4.03 20.65
CA LEU A 156 9.08 4.79 19.57
C LEU A 156 10.56 4.41 19.41
N GLY A 157 11.29 4.18 20.50
CA GLY A 157 12.74 3.96 20.44
C GLY A 157 13.47 5.14 19.80
N GLN A 158 14.04 4.92 18.61
CA GLN A 158 14.67 5.95 17.77
C GLN A 158 13.73 6.48 16.66
N ALA A 159 12.58 5.83 16.46
CA ALA A 159 11.61 6.27 15.47
C ALA A 159 10.80 7.46 15.99
N ARG A 160 10.16 8.18 15.06
CA ARG A 160 9.24 9.29 15.37
C ARG A 160 7.78 8.87 15.44
N HIS A 161 7.49 7.67 14.95
CA HIS A 161 6.15 7.14 14.78
C HIS A 161 6.03 5.77 15.39
N TYR A 162 4.86 5.49 15.96
CA TYR A 162 4.47 4.19 16.45
C TYR A 162 3.07 3.85 15.95
N LEU A 163 2.91 2.62 15.47
CA LEU A 163 1.66 2.05 14.99
C LEU A 163 1.42 0.74 15.73
N GLY A 164 0.31 0.63 16.46
CA GLY A 164 -0.03 -0.61 17.16
C GLY A 164 -0.89 -0.39 18.41
N PRO A 165 -1.07 -1.44 19.22
CA PRO A 165 -1.84 -1.37 20.46
C PRO A 165 -1.05 -0.70 21.58
N LEU A 166 -1.74 0.06 22.44
CA LEU A 166 -1.21 0.54 23.72
C LEU A 166 -1.92 -0.17 24.86
N HIS A 167 -1.18 -0.44 25.94
CA HIS A 167 -1.74 -1.03 27.15
C HIS A 167 -2.42 0.04 28.03
N GLY A 168 -3.26 -0.40 28.96
CA GLY A 168 -4.06 0.48 29.83
C GLY A 168 -3.27 1.63 30.49
N PRO A 169 -2.12 1.36 31.16
CA PRO A 169 -1.31 2.42 31.76
C PRO A 169 -0.77 3.43 30.75
N GLU A 170 -0.38 2.98 29.55
CA GLU A 170 0.10 3.86 28.49
C GLU A 170 -1.04 4.75 27.98
N LEU A 171 -2.22 4.17 27.74
CA LEU A 171 -3.42 4.89 27.34
C LEU A 171 -3.84 5.95 28.36
N LEU A 172 -3.75 5.66 29.67
CA LEU A 172 -4.07 6.66 30.70
C LEU A 172 -3.14 7.88 30.66
N VAL A 173 -1.90 7.72 30.21
CA VAL A 173 -0.94 8.83 30.08
C VAL A 173 -1.24 9.69 28.85
N VAL A 174 -1.47 9.05 27.69
CA VAL A 174 -1.59 9.78 26.41
C VAL A 174 -3.03 10.13 26.02
N LEU A 175 -4.01 9.31 26.42
CA LEU A 175 -5.42 9.36 26.04
C LEU A 175 -6.36 9.03 27.22
N PRO A 176 -6.31 9.77 28.34
CA PRO A 176 -7.06 9.44 29.57
C PRO A 176 -8.59 9.41 29.39
N GLU A 177 -9.12 10.18 28.43
CA GLU A 177 -10.56 10.31 28.20
C GLU A 177 -11.11 9.31 27.16
N ALA A 178 -10.22 8.60 26.46
CA ALA A 178 -10.63 7.77 25.35
C ALA A 178 -11.14 6.40 25.82
N LYS A 179 -12.22 5.93 25.18
CA LYS A 179 -12.85 4.64 25.47
C LYS A 179 -12.78 3.72 24.26
N ALA A 180 -12.61 2.42 24.51
CA ALA A 180 -12.60 1.37 23.49
C ALA A 180 -11.58 1.61 22.37
N ILE A 181 -10.30 1.81 22.73
CA ILE A 181 -9.19 1.88 21.77
C ILE A 181 -8.69 0.47 21.49
N GLY A 182 -8.69 0.08 20.21
CA GLY A 182 -8.07 -1.16 19.74
C GLY A 182 -6.62 -0.96 19.29
N SER A 183 -6.35 0.09 18.52
CA SER A 183 -5.01 0.43 18.02
C SER A 183 -4.82 1.94 17.89
N VAL A 184 -3.56 2.40 17.88
CA VAL A 184 -3.21 3.81 17.73
C VAL A 184 -2.10 4.03 16.70
N ALA A 185 -2.13 5.20 16.07
CA ALA A 185 -0.98 5.77 15.38
C ALA A 185 -0.52 7.00 16.19
N MET A 186 0.71 6.96 16.69
CA MET A 186 1.28 8.00 17.54
C MET A 186 2.49 8.61 16.85
N SER A 187 2.62 9.94 16.88
CA SER A 187 3.76 10.65 16.29
C SER A 187 4.24 11.78 17.18
N LEU A 188 5.55 11.88 17.35
CA LEU A 188 6.19 13.09 17.83
C LEU A 188 5.93 14.24 16.87
N LEU A 189 5.64 15.42 17.40
CA LEU A 189 5.45 16.64 16.60
C LEU A 189 6.80 17.25 16.23
N GLY A 190 6.90 17.87 15.05
CA GLY A 190 8.10 18.63 14.65
C GLY A 190 9.36 17.80 14.45
N GLY A 191 10.51 18.32 14.93
CA GLY A 191 11.87 17.78 14.81
C GLY A 191 12.41 17.18 16.13
N ASP A 192 13.74 17.12 16.30
CA ASP A 192 14.37 16.37 17.41
C ASP A 192 13.98 16.87 18.81
N ASP A 193 13.75 18.16 18.96
CA ASP A 193 13.10 18.73 20.15
C ASP A 193 11.57 18.76 19.97
N ALA A 194 10.99 17.56 19.92
CA ALA A 194 9.57 17.41 19.70
C ALA A 194 8.79 18.12 20.83
N PRO A 195 7.89 19.06 20.51
CA PRO A 195 7.21 19.87 21.52
C PRO A 195 5.89 19.24 21.98
N GLY A 196 5.59 18.04 21.50
CA GLY A 196 4.41 17.30 21.86
C GLY A 196 4.29 16.02 21.04
N VAL A 197 3.13 15.40 21.14
CA VAL A 197 2.75 14.17 20.46
C VAL A 197 1.33 14.32 19.93
N MET A 198 1.07 13.76 18.76
CA MET A 198 -0.29 13.55 18.28
C MET A 198 -0.61 12.07 18.19
N LEU A 199 -1.89 11.76 18.36
CA LEU A 199 -2.40 10.40 18.31
C LEU A 199 -3.66 10.34 17.45
N PHE A 200 -3.71 9.35 16.59
CA PHE A 200 -4.94 8.83 16.02
C PHE A 200 -5.31 7.53 16.71
N SER A 201 -6.59 7.33 16.97
CA SER A 201 -7.10 6.14 17.62
C SER A 201 -8.13 5.44 16.75
N SER A 202 -8.09 4.11 16.74
CA SER A 202 -9.11 3.27 16.10
C SER A 202 -9.69 2.31 17.14
N ARG A 203 -10.97 1.96 16.97
CA ARG A 203 -11.62 0.91 17.77
C ARG A 203 -11.19 -0.49 17.32
N ASP A 204 -10.73 -0.61 16.09
CA ASP A 204 -10.23 -1.86 15.53
C ASP A 204 -8.76 -2.06 15.93
N ALA A 205 -8.48 -3.21 16.55
CA ALA A 205 -7.14 -3.61 16.96
C ALA A 205 -6.21 -3.92 15.79
N GLN A 206 -6.76 -4.21 14.60
CA GLN A 206 -6.00 -4.52 13.40
C GLN A 206 -5.85 -3.32 12.46
N HIS A 207 -6.39 -2.15 12.81
CA HIS A 207 -6.32 -0.99 11.93
C HIS A 207 -4.90 -0.44 11.80
N TYR A 208 -4.22 -0.15 12.91
CA TYR A 208 -2.83 0.28 12.90
C TYR A 208 -1.90 -0.88 13.25
N GLN A 209 -1.01 -1.19 12.30
CA GLN A 209 -0.06 -2.30 12.42
C GLN A 209 1.36 -1.84 12.12
N GLN A 210 2.34 -2.54 12.69
CA GLN A 210 3.75 -2.32 12.35
C GLN A 210 3.99 -2.60 10.86
N GLY A 211 4.80 -1.76 10.22
CA GLY A 211 5.13 -1.86 8.80
C GLY A 211 4.21 -1.07 7.87
N GLN A 212 3.09 -0.52 8.36
CA GLN A 212 2.29 0.43 7.56
C GLN A 212 3.07 1.73 7.31
N GLY A 213 2.84 2.34 6.15
CA GLY A 213 3.47 3.61 5.78
C GLY A 213 3.03 4.76 6.68
N THR A 214 3.99 5.57 7.14
CA THR A 214 3.75 6.70 8.08
C THR A 214 3.83 8.07 7.41
N GLN A 215 3.88 8.17 6.08
CA GLN A 215 4.11 9.44 5.39
C GLN A 215 3.06 10.50 5.75
N LEU A 216 1.78 10.16 5.67
CA LEU A 216 0.70 11.11 6.01
C LEU A 216 0.77 11.54 7.48
N LEU A 217 1.12 10.61 8.37
CA LEU A 217 1.32 10.89 9.79
C LEU A 217 2.48 11.88 9.98
N GLN A 218 3.58 11.71 9.25
CA GLN A 218 4.72 12.63 9.27
C GLN A 218 4.35 14.03 8.77
N GLU A 219 3.60 14.14 7.67
CA GLU A 219 3.19 15.46 7.15
C GLU A 219 2.33 16.24 8.15
N ILE A 220 1.40 15.56 8.83
CA ILE A 220 0.59 16.20 9.89
C ILE A 220 1.48 16.58 11.08
N ALA A 221 2.42 15.71 11.46
CA ALA A 221 3.36 15.96 12.58
C ALA A 221 4.21 17.22 12.38
N LEU A 222 4.61 17.48 11.14
CA LEU A 222 5.42 18.63 10.75
C LEU A 222 4.59 19.92 10.68
N MET A 223 3.34 19.82 10.24
CA MET A 223 2.44 20.96 10.05
C MET A 223 1.85 21.49 11.36
N LEU A 224 1.48 20.60 12.29
CA LEU A 224 0.75 20.98 13.51
C LEU A 224 1.48 22.01 14.39
N PRO A 225 2.80 21.91 14.67
CA PRO A 225 3.51 22.91 15.49
C PRO A 225 3.33 24.34 15.01
N GLY A 226 3.48 24.60 13.70
CA GLY A 226 3.31 25.94 13.14
C GLY A 226 1.88 26.48 13.27
N LEU A 227 0.88 25.60 13.20
CA LEU A 227 -0.52 25.99 13.43
C LEU A 227 -0.82 26.25 14.92
N LEU A 228 -0.17 25.51 15.82
CA LEU A 228 -0.33 25.67 17.27
C LEU A 228 0.30 26.96 17.78
N GLU A 229 1.44 27.38 17.20
CA GLU A 229 2.13 28.63 17.53
C GLU A 229 1.29 29.90 17.33
N ARG A 230 0.25 29.83 16.49
CA ARG A 230 -0.74 30.92 16.34
C ARG A 230 -1.55 31.18 17.62
N TRP A 231 -1.68 30.18 18.50
CA TRP A 231 -2.60 30.20 19.64
C TRP A 231 -1.92 30.06 21.00
N VAL A 232 -0.75 29.41 21.03
CA VAL A 232 0.01 29.13 22.26
C VAL A 232 1.46 29.52 22.02
N GLU A 233 2.03 30.30 22.93
CA GLU A 233 3.45 30.66 22.89
C GLU A 233 4.35 29.45 23.18
N ARG A 234 5.47 29.36 22.45
CA ARG A 234 6.59 28.49 22.81
C ARG A 234 7.22 28.96 24.13
N ALA A 235 7.65 28.01 24.94
CA ALA A 235 8.28 28.29 26.24
C ALA A 235 9.65 28.96 26.09
#